data_AF-A0A8S0ZQC4-F1
#
_entry.id   AF-A0A8S0ZQC4-F1
#
_cell.length_a   1.000
_cell.length_b   1.000
_cell.length_c   1.000
_cell.angle_alpha   90.00
_cell.angle_beta   90.00
_cell.angle_gamma   90.00
#
_symmetry.space_group_name_H-M   'P 1'
#
loop_
_entity.id
_entity.type
_entity.pdbx_description
1 polymer ?
#
loop_
_entity_poly.entity_id
_entity_poly.type
_entity_poly.pdbx_seq_one_letter_code
_entity_poly.pdbx_strand_id
1 'polypeptide(L)'
;MTEPMVTWGCCTLKGTGGKSLQCNVCSKVFHHKCLGLDLSCELSQWTCHSCTSSSKNKEPMPAHFNTNINVRTNKRPALQSPPNTSNIPITEDGVRAVIEDVMNSQMDVMLERLTRNMRTILSQEFKTVHIHHGLVKVF
;
A
#
# COMPACT_ATOMS: atom_id res chain seq x y z
N MET A 1 28.62 -7.35 -34.92
CA MET A 1 28.02 -6.34 -34.03
C MET A 1 27.17 -7.09 -33.02
N THR A 2 27.68 -7.31 -31.81
CA THR A 2 26.96 -8.03 -30.74
C THR A 2 26.01 -7.04 -30.06
N GLU A 3 24.72 -7.14 -30.32
CA GLU A 3 23.72 -6.33 -29.62
C GLU A 3 23.81 -6.57 -28.11
N PRO A 4 23.76 -5.53 -27.26
CA PRO A 4 23.76 -5.70 -25.83
C PRO A 4 22.52 -6.49 -25.41
N MET A 5 22.72 -7.64 -24.78
CA MET A 5 21.64 -8.46 -24.24
C MET A 5 20.93 -7.70 -23.11
N VAL A 6 19.84 -7.03 -23.46
CA VAL A 6 18.98 -6.35 -22.48
C VAL A 6 18.39 -7.39 -21.54
N THR A 7 18.71 -7.27 -20.26
CA THR A 7 18.18 -8.15 -19.21
C THR A 7 16.92 -7.53 -18.61
N TRP A 8 15.79 -8.18 -18.79
CA TRP A 8 14.50 -7.75 -18.27
C TRP A 8 14.33 -8.12 -16.79
N GLY A 9 13.82 -7.19 -15.98
CA GLY A 9 13.58 -7.38 -14.55
C GLY A 9 12.12 -7.60 -14.16
N CYS A 10 11.16 -7.38 -15.06
CA CYS A 10 9.73 -7.45 -14.76
C CYS A 10 9.00 -8.67 -15.35
N CYS A 11 9.30 -9.04 -16.60
CA CYS A 11 8.60 -10.13 -17.29
C CYS A 11 9.55 -10.85 -18.25
N THR A 12 9.25 -12.11 -18.53
CA THR A 12 10.01 -12.96 -19.47
C THR A 12 9.70 -12.64 -20.93
N LEU A 13 8.57 -11.95 -21.19
CA LEU A 13 8.18 -11.50 -22.52
C LEU A 13 9.11 -10.37 -22.97
N LYS A 14 10.01 -10.71 -23.90
CA LYS A 14 10.83 -9.75 -24.63
C LYS A 14 9.95 -9.11 -25.71
N GLY A 15 9.73 -7.80 -25.66
CA GLY A 15 9.28 -7.08 -26.86
C GLY A 15 7.85 -6.53 -26.85
N THR A 16 7.32 -6.07 -25.73
CA THR A 16 6.22 -5.10 -25.80
C THR A 16 6.79 -3.72 -26.13
N GLY A 17 6.72 -3.32 -27.41
CA GLY A 17 7.22 -2.05 -27.95
C GLY A 17 6.57 -0.81 -27.31
N GLY A 18 6.98 -0.49 -26.09
CA GLY A 18 6.53 0.66 -25.33
C GLY A 18 7.68 1.21 -24.49
N LYS A 19 7.43 2.33 -23.81
CA LYS A 19 8.45 2.97 -22.97
C LYS A 19 8.93 1.99 -21.89
N SER A 20 10.22 1.97 -21.63
CA SER A 20 10.85 1.20 -20.56
C SER A 20 11.74 2.08 -19.70
N LEU A 21 11.95 1.68 -18.44
CA LEU A 21 12.89 2.31 -17.52
C LEU A 21 14.04 1.34 -17.23
N GLN A 22 15.26 1.87 -17.18
CA GLN A 22 16.43 1.13 -16.77
C GLN A 22 16.78 1.48 -15.33
N CYS A 23 17.01 0.46 -14.50
CA CYS A 23 17.49 0.68 -13.13
C CYS A 23 18.95 1.13 -13.16
N ASN A 24 19.27 2.22 -12.47
CA ASN A 24 20.64 2.74 -12.40
C ASN A 24 21.62 1.85 -11.60
N VAL A 25 21.11 0.92 -10.79
CA VAL A 25 21.94 0.08 -9.92
C VAL A 25 22.25 -1.27 -10.57
N CYS A 26 21.25 -1.96 -11.12
CA CYS A 26 21.41 -3.31 -11.67
C CYS A 26 21.33 -3.37 -13.20
N SER A 27 21.16 -2.23 -13.87
CA SER A 27 21.05 -2.10 -15.33
C SER A 27 19.94 -2.94 -15.98
N LYS A 28 19.03 -3.51 -15.18
CA LYS A 28 17.87 -4.24 -15.67
C LYS A 28 16.81 -3.27 -16.20
N VAL A 29 16.09 -3.71 -17.23
CA VAL A 29 15.05 -2.92 -17.89
C VAL A 29 13.67 -3.42 -17.48
N PHE A 30 12.75 -2.47 -17.30
CA PHE A 30 11.39 -2.69 -16.80
C PHE A 30 10.39 -1.94 -17.67
N HIS A 31 9.26 -2.55 -17.97
CA HIS A 31 8.17 -1.86 -18.67
C HIS A 31 7.47 -0.90 -17.71
N HIS A 32 7.11 0.30 -18.18
CA HIS A 32 6.28 1.23 -17.39
C HIS A 32 4.97 0.56 -16.94
N LYS A 33 4.35 -0.23 -17.82
CA LYS A 33 3.14 -1.02 -17.52
C LYS A 33 3.34 -1.98 -16.35
N CYS A 34 4.49 -2.65 -16.27
CA CYS A 34 4.78 -3.57 -15.17
C CYS A 34 5.04 -2.84 -13.84
N LEU A 35 5.41 -1.56 -13.90
CA LEU A 35 5.64 -0.74 -12.72
C LEU A 35 4.39 0.04 -12.28
N GLY A 36 3.31 0.04 -13.08
CA GLY A 36 2.13 0.87 -12.82
C GLY A 36 2.43 2.37 -12.84
N LEU A 37 3.51 2.79 -13.51
CA LEU A 37 3.91 4.20 -13.58
C LEU A 37 3.28 4.87 -14.81
N ASP A 38 2.71 6.05 -14.59
CA ASP A 38 2.27 6.92 -15.69
C ASP A 38 3.48 7.48 -16.44
N LEU A 39 3.34 7.53 -17.77
CA LEU A 39 4.38 7.81 -18.79
C LEU A 39 5.06 9.19 -18.71
N SER A 40 4.75 9.97 -17.68
CA SER A 40 5.20 11.35 -17.44
C SER A 40 6.42 11.45 -16.51
N CYS A 41 6.87 10.33 -15.93
CA CYS A 41 8.00 10.33 -15.02
C CYS A 41 9.30 9.92 -15.74
N GLU A 42 9.97 10.88 -16.37
CA GLU A 42 11.38 10.72 -16.77
C GLU A 42 12.26 10.79 -15.52
N LEU A 43 12.24 9.70 -14.75
CA LEU A 43 13.10 9.54 -13.57
C LEU A 43 14.51 9.20 -14.05
N SER A 44 15.30 10.22 -14.38
CA SER A 44 16.74 10.09 -14.68
C SER A 44 17.52 9.35 -13.58
N GLN A 45 16.95 9.25 -12.38
CA GLN A 45 17.51 8.54 -11.22
C GLN A 45 16.67 7.34 -10.75
N TRP A 46 15.97 6.66 -11.66
CA TRP A 46 15.12 5.52 -11.25
C TRP A 46 15.91 4.31 -10.77
N THR A 47 15.46 3.74 -9.64
CA THR A 47 15.96 2.48 -9.08
C THR A 47 14.81 1.49 -8.89
N CYS A 48 15.04 0.23 -9.27
CA CYS A 48 14.03 -0.82 -9.09
C CYS A 48 13.81 -1.15 -7.62
N HIS A 49 12.64 -1.70 -7.27
CA HIS A 49 12.27 -2.02 -5.90
C HIS A 49 13.32 -2.88 -5.17
N SER A 50 13.91 -3.86 -5.87
CA SER A 50 14.97 -4.73 -5.32
C SER A 50 16.23 -3.97 -4.95
N CYS A 51 16.57 -2.91 -5.68
CA CYS A 51 17.75 -2.08 -5.39
C CYS A 51 17.43 -0.99 -4.35
N THR A 52 16.19 -0.49 -4.32
CA THR A 52 15.72 0.52 -3.37
C THR A 52 15.65 -0.02 -1.93
N SER A 53 15.34 -1.31 -1.73
CA SER A 53 15.31 -1.91 -0.39
C SER A 53 16.71 -2.14 0.20
N SER A 54 17.73 -2.39 -0.65
CA SER A 54 19.11 -2.60 -0.20
C SER A 54 19.86 -1.32 0.17
N SER A 55 19.42 -0.14 -0.27
CA SER A 55 20.13 1.13 -0.06
C SER A 55 19.81 1.82 1.28
N LYS A 56 18.88 1.31 2.08
CA LYS A 56 18.54 1.89 3.40
C LYS A 56 19.60 1.67 4.49
N ASN A 57 20.73 1.04 4.18
CA ASN A 57 21.77 0.66 5.16
C ASN A 57 23.09 1.44 5.03
N LYS A 58 23.07 2.66 4.47
CA LYS A 58 24.19 3.60 4.59
C LYS A 58 23.78 4.79 5.45
N GLU A 59 23.48 4.51 6.71
CA GLU A 59 23.58 5.53 7.75
C GLU A 59 25.06 5.93 7.85
N PRO A 60 25.42 7.21 7.72
CA PRO A 60 26.79 7.64 7.95
C PRO A 60 27.10 7.42 9.43
N MET A 61 27.93 6.40 9.69
CA MET A 61 28.55 6.07 10.97
C MET A 61 28.90 7.35 11.75
N PRO A 62 28.29 7.61 12.93
CA PRO A 62 28.64 8.77 13.72
C PRO A 62 30.06 8.60 14.25
N ALA A 63 30.83 9.68 14.11
CA ALA A 63 32.24 9.76 14.41
C ALA A 63 32.60 9.17 15.79
N HIS A 64 33.75 8.51 15.81
CA HIS A 64 34.42 7.95 16.97
C HIS A 64 34.59 9.02 18.07
N PHE A 65 33.79 8.97 19.14
CA PHE A 65 34.05 9.77 20.35
C PHE A 65 35.14 9.09 21.17
N ASN A 66 36.37 9.56 21.02
CA ASN A 66 37.48 9.18 21.88
C ASN A 66 37.35 9.95 23.21
N THR A 67 36.99 9.26 24.30
CA THR A 67 36.83 9.89 25.62
C THR A 67 37.76 9.24 26.63
N ASN A 68 39.05 9.56 26.53
CA ASN A 68 39.94 9.51 27.69
C ASN A 68 39.80 10.85 28.43
N ILE A 69 38.74 10.98 29.24
CA ILE A 69 38.59 12.08 30.20
C ILE A 69 38.22 11.45 31.54
N ASN A 70 39.25 11.23 32.35
CA ASN A 70 39.12 11.09 33.79
C ASN A 70 38.73 12.47 34.35
N VAL A 71 37.76 12.54 35.28
CA VAL A 71 37.63 13.52 36.39
C VAL A 71 36.15 13.81 36.75
N ARG A 72 35.84 13.56 38.05
CA ARG A 72 34.77 14.10 38.93
C ARG A 72 33.38 13.44 38.95
N THR A 73 33.29 12.50 39.89
CA THR A 73 32.29 12.38 40.97
C THR A 73 31.02 13.25 40.96
N ASN A 74 29.89 12.52 41.08
CA ASN A 74 28.61 12.90 41.69
C ASN A 74 27.67 13.84 40.91
N LYS A 75 26.80 13.25 40.07
CA LYS A 75 25.42 13.75 39.85
C LYS A 75 24.45 12.56 39.79
N ARG A 76 23.39 12.65 40.59
CA ARG A 76 22.28 11.70 40.71
C ARG A 76 21.68 11.36 39.34
N PRO A 77 21.21 10.13 39.10
CA PRO A 77 20.44 9.82 37.90
C PRO A 77 19.14 10.64 37.91
N ALA A 78 18.96 11.52 36.93
CA ALA A 78 17.66 12.09 36.63
C ALA A 78 16.81 10.98 36.00
N LEU A 79 16.20 10.15 36.86
CA LEU A 79 15.03 9.38 36.50
C LEU A 79 13.90 10.39 36.25
N GLN A 80 13.25 10.32 35.10
CA GLN A 80 12.10 11.13 34.66
C GLN A 80 12.41 12.39 33.84
N SER A 81 12.96 12.19 32.64
CA SER A 81 12.55 13.02 31.50
C SER A 81 11.16 12.55 31.04
N PRO A 82 10.19 13.44 30.75
CA PRO A 82 8.95 13.06 30.09
C PRO A 82 9.26 12.39 28.75
N PRO A 83 8.57 11.30 28.35
CA PRO A 83 8.78 10.70 27.05
C PRO A 83 8.44 11.72 25.96
N ASN A 84 9.40 11.94 25.07
CA ASN A 84 9.26 12.82 23.92
C ASN A 84 8.25 12.20 22.94
N THR A 85 7.00 12.69 22.96
CA THR A 85 5.88 12.18 22.13
C THR A 85 5.97 12.57 20.66
N SER A 86 7.04 13.25 20.23
CA SER A 86 7.22 13.68 18.84
C SER A 86 7.57 12.56 17.85
N ASN A 87 7.90 11.36 18.33
CA ASN A 87 8.29 10.22 17.49
C ASN A 87 7.57 8.93 17.94
N ILE A 88 6.24 8.95 18.09
CA ILE A 88 5.51 7.68 18.06
C ILE A 88 5.48 7.27 16.58
N PRO A 89 6.24 6.25 16.16
CA PRO A 89 6.10 5.73 14.81
C PRO A 89 4.65 5.27 14.69
N ILE A 90 3.94 5.77 13.68
CA ILE A 90 2.67 5.16 13.23
C ILE A 90 2.99 3.68 13.08
N THR A 91 2.52 2.86 14.03
CA THR A 91 2.79 1.44 14.00
C THR A 91 2.07 0.88 12.79
N GLU A 92 2.74 0.01 12.04
CA GLU A 92 2.13 -0.68 10.90
C GLU A 92 0.80 -1.34 11.28
N ASP A 93 0.72 -1.83 12.53
CA ASP A 93 -0.49 -2.38 13.13
C ASP A 93 -1.63 -1.37 13.26
N GLY A 94 -1.34 -0.09 13.56
CA GLY A 94 -2.35 0.96 13.62
C GLY A 94 -2.93 1.28 12.24
N VAL A 95 -2.10 1.26 11.19
CA VAL A 95 -2.58 1.45 9.81
C VAL A 95 -3.44 0.27 9.38
N ARG A 96 -3.02 -0.96 9.72
CA ARG A 96 -3.80 -2.16 9.43
C ARG A 96 -5.16 -2.15 10.10
N ALA A 97 -5.24 -1.78 11.38
CA ALA A 97 -6.49 -1.68 12.11
C ALA A 97 -7.46 -0.66 11.45
N VAL A 98 -6.95 0.51 11.05
CA VAL A 98 -7.76 1.52 10.35
C VAL A 98 -8.28 1.00 9.01
N ILE A 99 -7.46 0.27 8.24
CA ILE A 99 -7.89 -0.33 6.98
C ILE A 99 -8.99 -1.37 7.21
N GLU A 100 -8.81 -2.24 8.21
CA GLU A 100 -9.81 -3.26 8.57
C GLU A 100 -11.14 -2.60 8.99
N ASP A 101 -11.10 -1.55 9.80
CA ASP A 101 -12.31 -0.81 10.21
C ASP A 101 -13.06 -0.19 9.03
N VAL A 102 -12.33 0.43 8.08
CA VAL A 102 -12.93 1.01 6.87
C VAL A 102 -13.56 -0.07 5.99
N MET A 103 -12.86 -1.21 5.81
CA MET A 103 -13.37 -2.32 5.00
C MET A 103 -14.61 -2.95 5.63
N ASN A 104 -14.60 -3.16 6.95
CA ASN A 104 -15.74 -3.70 7.69
C ASN A 104 -16.94 -2.76 7.59
N SER A 105 -16.73 -1.46 7.80
CA SER A 105 -17.80 -0.45 7.68
C SER A 105 -18.41 -0.44 6.27
N GLN A 106 -17.59 -0.54 5.23
CA GLN A 106 -18.08 -0.61 3.85
C GLN A 106 -18.88 -1.89 3.59
N MET A 107 -18.46 -3.02 4.15
CA MET A 107 -19.17 -4.30 4.02
C MET A 107 -20.54 -4.25 4.70
N ASP A 108 -20.63 -3.68 5.90
CA ASP A 108 -21.89 -3.52 6.63
C ASP A 108 -22.90 -2.68 5.83
N VAL A 109 -22.45 -1.56 5.25
CA VAL A 109 -23.28 -0.71 4.38
C VAL A 109 -23.77 -1.48 3.14
N MET A 110 -22.92 -2.31 2.53
CA MET A 110 -23.31 -3.13 1.38
C MET A 110 -24.35 -4.20 1.76
N LEU A 111 -24.14 -4.90 2.89
CA LEU A 111 -25.07 -5.91 3.38
C LEU A 111 -26.43 -5.30 3.72
N GLU A 112 -26.44 -4.15 4.39
CA GLU A 112 -27.69 -3.45 4.72
C GLU A 112 -28.47 -3.04 3.45
N ARG A 113 -27.76 -2.56 2.42
CA ARG A 113 -28.37 -2.26 1.11
C ARG A 113 -28.93 -3.50 0.45
N LEU A 114 -28.22 -4.62 0.49
CA LEU A 114 -28.68 -5.89 -0.07
C LEU A 114 -29.94 -6.39 0.64
N THR A 115 -29.94 -6.40 1.97
CA THR A 115 -31.10 -6.82 2.76
C THR A 115 -32.32 -5.94 2.49
N ARG A 116 -32.12 -4.62 2.37
CA ARG A 116 -33.19 -3.67 2.02
C ARG A 116 -33.75 -3.96 0.62
N ASN A 117 -32.89 -4.15 -0.37
CA ASN A 117 -33.30 -4.47 -1.74
C ASN A 117 -34.08 -5.79 -1.82
N MET A 118 -33.60 -6.85 -1.16
CA MET A 118 -34.31 -8.13 -1.10
C MET A 118 -35.71 -7.98 -0.50
N ARG A 119 -35.84 -7.23 0.60
CA ARG A 119 -37.15 -6.95 1.21
C ARG A 119 -38.08 -6.22 0.25
N THR A 120 -37.57 -5.23 -0.49
CA THR A 120 -38.35 -4.49 -1.49
C THR A 120 -38.84 -5.40 -2.60
N ILE A 121 -37.95 -6.21 -3.19
CA ILE A 121 -38.29 -7.15 -4.28
C ILE A 121 -39.36 -8.11 -3.79
N LEU A 122 -39.16 -8.76 -2.64
CA LEU A 122 -40.15 -9.68 -2.07
C LEU A 122 -41.49 -8.98 -1.85
N SER A 123 -41.49 -7.78 -1.27
CA SER A 123 -42.74 -7.03 -1.03
C SER A 123 -43.47 -6.65 -2.32
N GLN A 124 -42.73 -6.41 -3.41
CA GLN A 124 -43.29 -6.09 -4.72
C GLN A 124 -43.90 -7.35 -5.34
N GLU A 125 -43.19 -8.47 -5.35
CA GLU A 125 -43.69 -9.74 -5.85
C GLU A 125 -44.96 -10.18 -5.10
N PHE A 126 -44.99 -10.07 -3.76
CA PHE A 126 -46.18 -10.40 -2.98
C PHE A 126 -47.38 -9.49 -3.30
N LYS A 127 -47.16 -8.20 -3.55
CA LYS A 127 -48.24 -7.29 -3.99
C LYS A 127 -48.77 -7.69 -5.36
N THR A 128 -47.88 -7.99 -6.31
CA THR A 128 -48.24 -8.43 -7.67
C THR A 128 -49.05 -9.72 -7.63
N VAL A 129 -48.63 -10.71 -6.84
CA VAL A 129 -49.36 -11.98 -6.68
C VAL A 129 -50.73 -11.78 -6.03
N HIS A 130 -50.84 -10.89 -5.03
CA HIS A 130 -52.12 -10.62 -4.39
C HIS A 130 -53.13 -9.95 -5.34
N ILE A 131 -52.66 -9.08 -6.24
CA ILE A 131 -53.48 -8.46 -7.28
C ILE A 131 -53.94 -9.50 -8.31
N HIS A 132 -53.05 -10.41 -8.73
CA HIS A 132 -53.41 -11.47 -9.68
C HIS A 132 -54.39 -12.49 -9.11
N HIS A 133 -54.31 -12.83 -7.82
CA HIS A 133 -55.29 -13.72 -7.17
C HIS A 133 -56.59 -13.01 -6.76
N GLY A 134 -56.58 -11.68 -6.59
CA GLY A 134 -57.77 -10.88 -6.31
C GLY A 134 -58.65 -10.60 -7.53
N LEU A 135 -58.11 -10.74 -8.75
CA LEU A 135 -58.85 -10.57 -10.01
C LEU A 135 -59.48 -11.86 -10.55
N VAL A 136 -59.31 -13.01 -9.87
CA VAL A 136 -60.01 -14.27 -10.19
C VAL A 136 -61.19 -14.44 -9.23
N LYS A 137 -62.17 -13.55 -9.32
CA LYS A 137 -63.54 -13.82 -8.88
C LYS A 137 -64.50 -12.88 -9.61
N VAL A 138 -65.59 -13.49 -10.08
CA VAL A 138 -66.75 -12.94 -10.79
C VAL A 138 -66.57 -12.77 -12.30
N PHE A 139 -66.71 -13.90 -13.02
CA PHE A 139 -67.82 -14.11 -13.96
C PHE A 139 -68.23 -15.58 -13.91
#